data_AF-W0E8U6-F1
#
_entry.id   AF-W0E8U6-F1
#
_cell.length_a   1.000
_cell.length_b   1.000
_cell.length_c   1.000
_cell.angle_alpha   90.00
_cell.angle_beta   90.00
_cell.angle_gamma   90.00
#
_symmetry.space_group_name_H-M   'P 1'
#
loop_
_entity.id
_entity.type
_entity.pdbx_description
1 polymer ?
#
loop_
_entity_poly.entity_id
_entity_poly.type
_entity_poly.pdbx_seq_one_letter_code
_entity_poly.pdbx_strand_id
1 'polypeptide(L)' 'MTETMRLLTLLLVALFALSTTACGGAARAQKRAYKAQENVAKERLRLIDSYQRCVDKAGTDALKREGCESHLKAAQALD' A
#
# COMPACT_ATOMS: atom_id res chain seq x y z
N MET A 1 -19.46 47.27 -16.29
CA MET A 1 -18.23 46.76 -15.64
C MET A 1 -18.50 45.98 -14.34
N THR A 2 -19.62 46.20 -13.65
CA THR A 2 -19.93 45.56 -12.36
C THR A 2 -20.56 44.17 -12.48
N GLU A 3 -21.39 43.90 -13.49
CA GLU A 3 -22.05 42.59 -13.65
C GLU A 3 -21.12 41.48 -14.12
N THR A 4 -20.25 41.76 -15.09
CA THR A 4 -19.24 40.80 -15.58
C THR A 4 -18.26 40.40 -14.47
N MET A 5 -17.86 41.36 -13.63
CA MET A 5 -16.96 41.11 -12.50
C MET A 5 -17.63 40.29 -11.39
N ARG A 6 -18.93 40.52 -11.14
CA ARG A 6 -19.73 39.68 -10.22
C ARG A 6 -19.89 38.25 -10.74
N LEU A 7 -20.19 38.08 -12.03
CA LEU A 7 -20.27 36.76 -12.67
C LEU A 7 -18.94 36.01 -12.59
N LEU A 8 -17.82 36.69 -12.88
CA LEU A 8 -16.48 36.09 -12.79
C LEU A 8 -16.16 35.65 -11.35
N THR A 9 -16.54 36.48 -10.37
CA THR A 9 -16.31 36.19 -8.95
C THR A 9 -17.13 34.98 -8.49
N LEU A 10 -18.40 34.87 -8.90
CA LEU A 10 -19.25 33.72 -8.58
C LEU A 10 -18.71 32.43 -9.21
N LEU A 11 -18.19 32.51 -10.43
CA LEU A 11 -17.62 31.36 -11.15
C LEU A 11 -16.33 30.87 -10.48
N LEU A 12 -15.48 31.78 -10.02
CA LEU A 12 -14.29 31.47 -9.23
C LEU A 12 -14.65 30.83 -7.87
N VAL A 13 -15.64 31.37 -7.16
CA VAL A 13 -16.10 30.80 -5.89
C VAL A 13 -16.67 29.39 -6.07
N ALA A 14 -17.41 29.13 -7.15
CA ALA A 14 -17.94 27.81 -7.47
C ALA A 14 -16.83 26.78 -7.77
N LEU A 15 -15.79 27.19 -8.52
CA LEU A 15 -14.60 26.36 -8.78
C LEU A 15 -13.84 26.00 -7.50
N PHE A 16 -13.61 26.99 -6.63
CA PHE A 16 -12.97 26.75 -5.34
C PHE A 16 -13.81 25.84 -4.44
N ALA A 17 -15.13 26.02 -4.39
CA ALA A 17 -16.03 25.19 -3.61
C ALA A 17 -16.06 23.72 -4.09
N LEU A 18 -15.94 23.47 -5.40
CA LEU A 18 -15.83 22.10 -5.93
C LEU A 18 -14.51 21.43 -5.51
N SER A 19 -13.40 22.19 -5.51
CA SER A 19 -12.06 21.64 -5.25
C SER A 19 -11.88 21.11 -3.82
N THR A 20 -12.60 21.65 -2.83
CA THR A 20 -12.48 21.24 -1.42
C THR A 20 -13.15 19.89 -1.12
N THR A 21 -14.08 19.43 -1.97
CA THR A 21 -14.77 18.13 -1.79
C THR A 21 -13.89 16.92 -2.11
N ALA A 22 -12.80 17.11 -2.87
CA ALA A 22 -11.88 16.04 -3.26
C ALA A 22 -10.98 15.54 -2.10
N CYS A 23 -10.82 16.34 -1.05
CA CYS A 23 -9.91 16.04 0.07
C CYS A 23 -10.38 14.82 0.89
N GLY A 24 -11.69 14.61 1.03
CA GLY A 24 -12.25 13.47 1.76
C GLY A 24 -12.05 12.11 1.06
N GLY A 25 -11.99 12.11 -0.27
CA GLY A 25 -11.71 10.92 -1.08
C GLY A 25 -10.23 10.52 -1.04
N ALA A 26 -9.33 11.51 -1.11
CA ALA A 26 -7.89 11.31 -1.03
C ALA A 26 -7.46 10.69 0.31
N ALA A 27 -8.04 11.12 1.43
CA ALA A 27 -7.74 10.54 2.74
C ALA A 27 -8.15 9.06 2.87
N ARG A 28 -9.28 8.66 2.27
CA ARG A 28 -9.71 7.24 2.24
C ARG A 28 -8.85 6.41 1.30
N ALA A 29 -8.49 6.95 0.13
CA ALA A 29 -7.60 6.30 -0.81
C ALA A 29 -6.21 6.07 -0.19
N GLN A 30 -5.66 7.08 0.49
CA GLN A 30 -4.40 6.93 1.23
C GLN A 30 -4.51 5.85 2.31
N LYS A 31 -5.54 5.85 3.15
CA LYS A 31 -5.72 4.80 4.19
C LYS A 31 -5.76 3.40 3.59
N ARG A 32 -6.44 3.22 2.45
CA ARG A 32 -6.50 1.92 1.76
C ARG A 32 -5.14 1.51 1.21
N ALA A 33 -4.40 2.44 0.59
CA ALA A 33 -3.06 2.20 0.09
C ALA A 33 -2.09 1.81 1.22
N TYR A 34 -2.10 2.54 2.34
CA TYR A 34 -1.31 2.21 3.52
C TYR A 34 -1.64 0.83 4.07
N LYS A 35 -2.93 0.48 4.19
CA LYS A 35 -3.34 -0.85 4.68
C LYS A 35 -2.94 -1.97 3.74
N ALA A 36 -2.97 -1.73 2.42
CA ALA A 36 -2.51 -2.70 1.45
C ALA A 36 -1.00 -2.94 1.57
N GLN A 37 -0.20 -1.87 1.68
CA GLN A 37 1.25 -1.99 1.90
C GLN A 37 1.58 -2.66 3.25
N GLU A 38 0.85 -2.33 4.32
CA GLU A 38 1.02 -2.96 5.62
C GLU A 38 0.76 -4.48 5.56
N ASN A 39 -0.29 -4.90 4.84
CA ASN A 39 -0.60 -6.32 4.66
C ASN A 39 0.50 -7.05 3.87
N VAL A 40 1.01 -6.45 2.80
CA VAL A 40 2.11 -7.01 2.00
C VAL A 40 3.38 -7.14 2.85
N ALA A 41 3.71 -6.12 3.64
CA ALA A 41 4.85 -6.14 4.55
C ALA A 41 4.70 -7.23 5.65
N LYS A 42 3.51 -7.37 6.23
CA LYS A 42 3.22 -8.44 7.20
C LYS A 42 3.36 -9.82 6.59
N GLU A 43 2.85 -10.01 5.38
CA GLU A 43 2.93 -11.30 4.69
C GLU A 43 4.39 -11.65 4.36
N ARG A 44 5.18 -10.67 3.90
CA ARG A 44 6.64 -10.83 3.72
C ARG A 44 7.33 -11.29 4.99
N LEU A 45 7.09 -10.60 6.11
CA LEU A 45 7.67 -10.98 7.40
C LEU A 45 7.27 -12.39 7.81
N ARG A 46 6.01 -12.78 7.61
CA ARG A 46 5.51 -14.13 7.92
C ARG A 46 6.19 -15.20 7.07
N LEU A 47 6.44 -14.94 5.79
CA LEU A 47 7.13 -15.89 4.92
C LEU A 47 8.61 -16.01 5.28
N ILE A 48 9.28 -14.91 5.62
CA ILE A 48 10.67 -14.92 6.10
C ILE A 48 10.78 -15.71 7.41
N ASP A 49 9.88 -15.47 8.36
CA ASP A 49 9.81 -16.17 9.63
C ASP A 49 9.50 -17.67 9.44
N SER A 50 8.67 -18.01 8.44
CA SER A 50 8.42 -19.41 8.06
C SER A 50 9.64 -20.07 7.41
N TYR A 51 10.38 -19.35 6.57
CA TYR A 51 11.67 -19.80 6.04
C TYR A 51 12.65 -20.07 7.18
N GLN A 52 12.80 -19.14 8.11
CA GLN A 52 13.75 -19.24 9.22
C GLN A 52 13.44 -20.45 10.10
N ARG A 53 12.17 -20.64 10.50
CA ARG A 53 11.73 -21.86 11.19
C ARG A 53 11.96 -23.14 10.40
N CYS A 54 11.77 -23.10 9.08
CA CYS A 54 11.98 -24.26 8.22
C CYS A 54 13.46 -24.64 8.19
N VAL A 55 14.36 -23.66 8.03
CA VAL A 55 15.80 -23.86 8.04
C VAL A 55 16.28 -24.35 9.41
N ASP A 56 15.76 -23.78 10.50
CA ASP A 56 16.08 -24.23 11.87
C ASP A 56 15.67 -25.69 12.09
N LYS A 57 14.48 -26.10 11.60
CA LYS A 57 14.03 -27.49 11.65
C LYS A 57 14.80 -28.41 10.72
N ALA A 58 15.24 -27.92 9.57
CA ALA A 58 16.02 -28.68 8.60
C ALA A 58 17.46 -28.94 9.11
N GLY A 59 17.99 -28.06 9.96
CA GLY A 59 19.32 -28.20 10.53
C GLY A 59 20.39 -28.21 9.45
N THR A 60 21.17 -29.29 9.36
CA THR A 60 22.24 -29.48 8.36
C THR A 60 21.81 -30.28 7.14
N ASP A 61 20.54 -30.71 7.07
CA ASP A 61 20.02 -31.51 5.95
C ASP A 61 19.81 -30.64 4.71
N ALA A 62 20.71 -30.77 3.73
CA ALA A 62 20.73 -29.93 2.54
C ALA A 62 19.44 -30.02 1.72
N LEU A 63 18.86 -31.23 1.57
CA LEU A 63 17.62 -31.44 0.81
C LEU A 63 16.42 -30.76 1.49
N LYS A 64 16.35 -30.80 2.82
CA LYS A 64 15.28 -30.12 3.56
C LYS A 64 15.44 -28.60 3.53
N ARG A 65 16.68 -28.09 3.59
CA ARG A 65 16.95 -26.65 3.47
C ARG A 65 16.57 -26.10 2.10
N GLU A 66 16.81 -26.86 1.03
CA GLU A 66 16.42 -26.50 -0.34
C GLU A 66 14.89 -26.35 -0.46
N GLY A 67 14.13 -27.25 0.16
CA GLY A 67 12.67 -27.16 0.23
C GLY A 67 12.16 -25.88 0.92
N CYS A 68 12.91 -25.34 1.88
CA CYS A 68 12.57 -24.11 2.58
C CYS A 68 12.66 -22.87 1.68
N GLU A 69 13.50 -22.87 0.64
CA GLU A 69 13.68 -21.71 -0.25
C GLU A 69 12.38 -21.25 -0.93
N SER A 70 11.40 -22.14 -1.07
CA SER A 70 10.07 -21.81 -1.59
C SER A 70 9.41 -20.65 -0.82
N HIS A 71 9.57 -20.60 0.51
CA HIS A 71 9.07 -19.51 1.35
C HIS A 71 9.82 -18.20 1.12
N LEU A 72 11.13 -18.27 0.90
CA LEU A 72 11.95 -17.10 0.61
C LEU A 72 11.61 -16.51 -0.77
N LYS A 73 11.42 -17.36 -1.79
CA LYS A 73 11.00 -16.95 -3.14
C LYS A 73 9.61 -16.33 -3.13
N ALA A 74 8.68 -16.90 -2.39
CA ALA A 74 7.35 -16.32 -2.24
C ALA A 74 7.38 -14.98 -1.49
N ALA A 75 8.29 -14.80 -0.52
CA ALA A 75 8.50 -13.50 0.13
C ALA A 75 9.02 -12.45 -0.86
N GLN A 76 9.99 -12.80 -1.69
CA GLN A 76 10.57 -11.90 -2.71
C GLN A 76 9.58 -11.54 -3.83
N ALA A 77 8.63 -12.41 -4.14
CA ALA A 77 7.60 -12.15 -5.15
C ALA A 77 6.53 -11.12 -4.70
N LEU A 78 6.48 -10.78 -3.41
CA LEU A 78 5.55 -9.80 -2.84
C LEU A 78 6.10 -8.36 -2.90
N ASP A 79 7.09 -8.06 -3.76
CA ASP A 79 7.79 -6.74 -3.86
C ASP A 79 7.14 -5.93 -4.98
#